data_AF-A0A820QH85-F1
#
_entry.id   AF-A0A820QH85-F1
#
_cell.length_a   1.000
_cell.length_b   1.000
_cell.length_c   1.000
_cell.angle_alpha   90.00
_cell.angle_beta   90.00
_cell.angle_gamma   90.00
#
_symmetry.space_group_name_H-M   'P 1'
#
loop_
_entity.id
_entity.type
_entity.pdbx_description
1 polymer ?
#
loop_
_entity_poly.entity_id
_entity_poly.type
_entity_poly.pdbx_seq_one_letter_code
_entity_poly.pdbx_strand_id
1 'polypeptide(L)'
;MSKSSSKSSSAKSIVKTVDLNSRTTSSSTSNLYKDILELVLLCTLTEEPSTSSLSKIYLTELASLDIKNWDKNRIDQALFERLRICDPSSQLITSSTKRSSIAHEIISENRCLHYLSGCYQRLLRQRDHFQLILDDIQKLFIDHSKTAITLPSMYDDQDLSKQWIELLIESNDNALLCEYIDFVNNELLSSMTTEIESLYKKVFHYMYKAIQPLDYFSNDVISYISVLTHLSQWAILVQMIFRLSHPKTLSNRSSRDAHISSTSGRAFQDTLIGSLLSKSCLPSIPGKPFLFFNKPKLMSERDIEITATTMWQPMKTYQDHLSQLFKVFVKSSDARHNVKLS
;
A
#
# COMPACT_ATOMS: atom_id res chain seq x y z
N MET A 1 9.00 -55.56 33.71
CA MET A 1 9.96 -55.17 34.78
C MET A 1 10.10 -53.66 34.69
N SER A 2 9.36 -52.92 35.52
CA SER A 2 9.86 -52.29 36.78
C SER A 2 10.79 -51.10 36.46
N LYS A 3 10.26 -49.88 36.45
CA LYS A 3 10.04 -48.96 37.60
C LYS A 3 11.28 -48.13 37.97
N SER A 4 10.96 -46.92 38.41
CA SER A 4 11.73 -45.95 39.21
C SER A 4 12.61 -44.99 38.39
N SER A 5 12.45 -43.66 38.36
CA SER A 5 11.87 -42.58 39.21
C SER A 5 12.92 -41.74 39.91
N SER A 6 12.67 -40.42 39.91
CA SER A 6 13.08 -39.39 40.88
C SER A 6 14.48 -38.78 40.64
N LYS A 7 14.75 -37.47 40.75
CA LYS A 7 14.28 -36.40 41.66
C LYS A 7 14.54 -35.00 41.03
N SER A 8 13.62 -34.03 41.19
CA SER A 8 13.69 -32.79 42.03
C SER A 8 14.77 -31.75 41.63
N SER A 9 14.56 -30.44 41.53
CA SER A 9 13.92 -29.48 42.47
C SER A 9 13.90 -28.09 41.77
N SER A 10 12.78 -27.34 41.77
CA SER A 10 12.41 -26.26 42.70
C SER A 10 13.25 -24.96 42.64
N ALA A 11 12.67 -23.89 42.08
CA ALA A 11 12.84 -22.53 42.57
C ALA A 11 11.52 -21.74 42.32
N LYS A 12 10.94 -21.23 43.40
CA LYS A 12 9.67 -20.49 43.49
C LYS A 12 9.94 -18.99 43.66
N SER A 13 8.94 -18.20 43.25
CA SER A 13 8.60 -16.84 43.70
C SER A 13 9.43 -15.71 43.06
N ILE A 14 8.90 -14.54 42.67
CA ILE A 14 7.86 -13.69 43.26
C ILE A 14 7.23 -12.85 42.13
N VAL A 15 5.91 -12.91 41.94
CA VAL A 15 5.15 -11.83 41.30
C VAL A 15 4.10 -11.39 42.32
N LYS A 16 4.28 -10.19 42.85
CA LYS A 16 3.29 -9.54 43.71
C LYS A 16 2.06 -9.24 42.86
N THR A 17 0.96 -9.92 43.18
CA THR A 17 -0.39 -9.48 42.85
C THR A 17 -0.63 -8.12 43.50
N VAL A 18 -0.83 -7.11 42.66
CA VAL A 18 -1.44 -5.84 43.07
C VAL A 18 -2.91 -5.94 42.70
N ASP A 19 -3.77 -5.85 43.72
CA ASP A 19 -5.21 -5.79 43.61
C ASP A 19 -5.64 -4.64 42.68
N LEU A 20 -6.12 -5.00 41.49
CA LEU A 20 -6.91 -4.14 40.61
C LEU A 20 -8.38 -4.41 40.89
N ASN A 21 -8.94 -3.73 41.89
CA ASN A 21 -10.38 -3.52 41.92
C ASN A 21 -10.71 -2.15 42.51
N SER A 22 -11.54 -1.43 41.75
CA SER A 22 -12.23 -0.18 42.07
C SER A 22 -11.43 1.14 42.05
N ARG A 23 -11.03 1.60 40.85
CA ARG A 23 -10.90 3.04 40.53
C ARG A 23 -10.83 3.28 39.01
N THR A 24 -11.67 4.21 38.53
CA THR A 24 -11.49 5.06 37.32
C THR A 24 -11.40 4.40 35.93
N THR A 25 -12.53 4.12 35.30
CA THR A 25 -12.60 3.78 33.85
C THR A 25 -12.28 4.97 32.93
N SER A 26 -12.45 6.22 33.37
CA SER A 26 -12.12 7.41 32.57
C SER A 26 -10.62 7.71 32.51
N SER A 27 -9.88 7.39 33.58
CA SER A 27 -8.42 7.60 33.65
C SER A 27 -7.66 6.60 32.76
N SER A 28 -8.14 5.35 32.69
CA SER A 28 -7.51 4.31 31.85
C SER A 28 -7.58 4.64 30.36
N THR A 29 -8.71 5.14 29.86
CA THR A 29 -8.87 5.42 28.43
C THR A 29 -8.12 6.68 27.99
N SER A 30 -8.07 7.71 28.84
CA SER A 30 -7.26 8.91 28.58
C SER A 30 -5.77 8.55 28.41
N ASN A 31 -5.26 7.62 29.22
CA ASN A 31 -3.89 7.12 29.07
C ASN A 31 -3.68 6.37 27.74
N LEU A 32 -4.66 5.59 27.27
CA LEU A 32 -4.57 4.93 25.96
C LEU A 32 -4.47 5.94 24.82
N TYR A 33 -5.25 7.02 24.84
CA TYR A 33 -5.14 8.07 23.82
C TYR A 33 -3.78 8.76 23.87
N LYS A 34 -3.24 9.05 25.05
CA LYS A 34 -1.87 9.57 25.18
C LYS A 34 -0.83 8.59 24.60
N ASP A 35 -1.01 7.29 24.83
CA ASP A 35 -0.14 6.26 24.23
C ASP A 35 -0.28 6.21 22.70
N ILE A 36 -1.47 6.49 22.12
CA ILE A 36 -1.64 6.64 20.67
C ILE A 36 -0.76 7.78 20.15
N LEU A 37 -0.78 8.95 20.79
CA LEU A 37 0.09 10.08 20.40
C LEU A 37 1.56 9.66 20.36
N GLU A 38 2.04 9.00 21.42
CA GLU A 38 3.46 8.79 21.64
C GLU A 38 4.00 7.52 20.93
N LEU A 39 3.20 6.46 20.80
CA LEU A 39 3.61 5.16 20.26
C LEU A 39 3.12 4.90 18.83
N VAL A 40 1.99 5.51 18.44
CA VAL A 40 1.39 5.31 17.12
C VAL A 40 1.65 6.51 16.22
N LEU A 41 1.38 7.73 16.69
CA LEU A 41 1.69 8.96 15.94
C LEU A 41 3.16 9.39 16.08
N LEU A 42 3.91 8.82 17.03
CA LEU A 42 5.31 9.19 17.27
C LEU A 42 5.48 10.71 17.49
N CYS A 43 4.50 11.31 18.16
CA CYS A 43 4.42 12.74 18.45
C CYS A 43 4.54 12.99 19.96
N THR A 44 4.88 14.21 20.35
CA THR A 44 4.93 14.62 21.74
C THR A 44 4.57 16.10 21.92
N LEU A 45 4.15 16.46 23.13
CA LEU A 45 3.86 17.84 23.53
C LEU A 45 4.94 18.43 24.45
N THR A 46 6.04 17.71 24.67
CA THR A 46 7.16 18.20 25.48
C THR A 46 8.36 18.51 24.60
N GLU A 47 8.88 19.73 24.70
CA GLU A 47 10.12 20.15 24.03
C GLU A 47 11.35 19.45 24.62
N GLU A 48 11.24 18.95 25.85
CA GLU A 48 12.34 18.26 26.50
C GLU A 48 12.55 16.85 25.93
N PRO A 49 13.81 16.46 25.69
CA PRO A 49 14.13 15.10 25.28
C PRO A 49 13.72 14.12 26.38
N SER A 50 12.64 13.40 26.14
CA SER A 50 12.15 12.40 27.09
C SER A 50 13.21 11.34 27.39
N THR A 51 13.19 10.78 28.60
CA THR A 51 13.99 9.59 28.97
C THR A 51 13.58 8.34 28.17
N SER A 52 12.46 8.42 27.45
CA SER A 52 12.08 7.43 26.45
C SER A 52 13.15 7.35 25.37
N SER A 53 13.45 6.11 24.97
CA SER A 53 14.43 5.87 23.93
C SER A 53 13.97 6.41 22.56
N LEU A 54 12.67 6.67 22.35
CA LEU A 54 12.07 7.06 21.07
C LEU A 54 12.10 8.58 20.82
N SER A 55 12.80 9.00 19.77
CA SER A 55 12.65 10.34 19.17
C SER A 55 11.22 10.53 18.65
N LYS A 56 10.72 11.77 18.68
CA LYS A 56 9.31 12.10 18.37
C LYS A 56 9.20 13.48 17.74
N ILE A 57 8.09 13.72 17.05
CA ILE A 57 7.75 15.04 16.49
C ILE A 57 7.03 15.89 17.54
N TYR A 58 7.54 17.09 17.79
CA TYR A 58 6.89 18.04 18.69
C TYR A 58 5.74 18.77 17.98
N LEU A 59 4.53 18.67 18.54
CA LEU A 59 3.34 19.35 18.02
C LEU A 59 3.16 20.70 18.72
N THR A 60 3.59 21.76 18.06
CA THR A 60 3.69 23.11 18.64
C THR A 60 2.31 23.72 18.92
N GLU A 61 1.35 23.55 18.00
CA GLU A 61 0.02 24.14 18.19
C GLU A 61 -0.73 23.42 19.31
N LEU A 62 -0.68 22.09 19.34
CA LEU A 62 -1.34 21.30 20.36
C LEU A 62 -0.71 21.47 21.76
N ALA A 63 0.61 21.64 21.84
CA ALA A 63 1.31 21.87 23.11
C ALA A 63 0.85 23.16 23.83
N SER A 64 0.39 24.16 23.07
CA SER A 64 -0.08 25.43 23.62
C SER A 64 -1.43 25.36 24.36
N LEU A 65 -2.18 24.25 24.22
CA LEU A 65 -3.58 24.16 24.67
C LEU A 65 -3.79 23.65 26.11
N ASP A 66 -2.75 23.48 26.92
CA ASP A 66 -2.80 22.91 28.31
C ASP A 66 -3.76 21.71 28.43
N ILE A 67 -3.53 20.68 27.59
CA ILE A 67 -4.43 19.53 27.46
C ILE A 67 -4.32 18.62 28.68
N LYS A 68 -5.39 18.58 29.48
CA LYS A 68 -5.48 17.73 30.69
C LYS A 68 -6.12 16.37 30.45
N ASN A 69 -7.03 16.28 29.48
CA ASN A 69 -7.78 15.07 29.16
C ASN A 69 -7.58 14.72 27.68
N TRP A 70 -7.18 13.48 27.43
CA TRP A 70 -7.03 12.95 26.09
C TRP A 70 -8.26 12.14 25.69
N ASP A 71 -8.77 12.43 24.50
CA ASP A 71 -9.87 11.73 23.87
C ASP A 71 -9.59 11.58 22.37
N LYS A 72 -10.53 10.95 21.66
CA LYS A 72 -10.46 10.75 20.21
C LYS A 72 -10.28 12.06 19.44
N ASN A 73 -10.97 13.13 19.84
CA ASN A 73 -10.93 14.42 19.15
C ASN A 73 -9.56 15.08 19.30
N ARG A 74 -8.88 14.90 20.43
CA ARG A 74 -7.50 15.38 20.60
C ARG A 74 -6.50 14.60 19.76
N ILE A 75 -6.70 13.30 19.58
CA ILE A 75 -5.86 12.50 18.68
C ILE A 75 -6.12 12.85 17.22
N ASP A 76 -7.37 13.10 16.84
CA ASP A 76 -7.75 13.64 15.54
C ASP A 76 -7.01 14.97 15.26
N GLN A 77 -7.11 15.93 16.19
CA GLN A 77 -6.40 17.21 16.09
C GLN A 77 -4.87 17.04 15.98
N ALA A 78 -4.29 16.15 16.79
CA ALA A 78 -2.85 15.86 16.76
C ALA A 78 -2.41 15.27 15.40
N LEU A 79 -3.20 14.33 14.88
CA LEU A 79 -2.94 13.72 13.58
C LEU A 79 -3.04 14.75 12.46
N PHE A 80 -4.05 15.61 12.49
CA PHE A 80 -4.22 16.69 11.52
C PHE A 80 -3.05 17.68 11.54
N GLU A 81 -2.62 18.14 12.72
CA GLU A 81 -1.42 18.98 12.85
C GLU A 81 -0.19 18.26 12.28
N ARG A 82 0.04 17.00 12.70
CA ARG A 82 1.20 16.21 12.24
C ARG A 82 1.26 16.06 10.72
N LEU A 83 0.11 15.90 10.08
CA LEU A 83 0.00 15.77 8.63
C LEU A 83 0.25 17.07 7.86
N ARG A 84 0.15 18.23 8.51
CA ARG A 84 0.38 19.55 7.90
C ARG A 84 1.81 20.08 8.07
N ILE A 85 2.65 19.39 8.84
CA ILE A 85 4.04 19.79 9.01
C ILE A 85 4.81 19.52 7.70
N CYS A 86 5.26 20.57 7.02
CA CYS A 86 5.97 20.47 5.74
C CYS A 86 7.34 19.79 5.85
N ASP A 87 8.07 20.00 6.95
CA ASP A 87 9.32 19.31 7.25
C ASP A 87 9.30 18.76 8.68
N PRO A 88 8.81 17.52 8.88
CA PRO A 88 8.76 16.90 10.20
C PRO A 88 10.13 16.83 10.87
N SER A 89 11.22 16.73 10.11
CA SER A 89 12.58 16.63 10.64
C SER A 89 12.98 17.88 11.43
N SER A 90 12.45 19.05 11.05
CA SER A 90 12.70 20.33 11.74
C SER A 90 12.12 20.38 13.16
N GLN A 91 11.10 19.57 13.44
CA GLN A 91 10.41 19.51 14.74
C GLN A 91 10.76 18.23 15.52
N LEU A 92 11.84 17.56 15.14
CA LEU A 92 12.26 16.32 15.76
C LEU A 92 12.92 16.57 17.12
N ILE A 93 12.31 16.02 18.18
CA ILE A 93 12.93 15.92 19.49
C ILE A 93 13.73 14.61 19.54
N THR A 94 15.05 14.74 19.63
CA THR A 94 15.95 13.59 19.63
C THR A 94 16.08 12.98 21.01
N SER A 95 15.96 11.65 21.08
CA SER A 95 16.35 10.92 22.30
C SER A 95 17.88 10.96 22.46
N SER A 96 18.35 10.94 23.71
CA SER A 96 19.78 10.95 24.07
C SER A 96 20.58 9.75 23.54
N THR A 97 19.90 8.71 23.05
CA THR A 97 20.52 7.52 22.47
C THR A 97 20.62 7.66 20.94
N LYS A 98 21.84 7.66 20.39
CA LYS A 98 22.09 7.62 18.94
C LYS A 98 21.35 6.44 18.33
N ARG A 99 20.30 6.70 17.54
CA ARG A 99 19.52 5.67 16.84
C ARG A 99 19.95 5.50 15.40
N SER A 100 19.54 4.37 14.81
CA SER A 100 19.73 4.08 13.39
C SER A 100 18.98 5.08 12.51
N SER A 101 19.50 5.33 11.31
CA SER A 101 18.88 6.19 10.29
C SER A 101 17.43 5.81 9.97
N ILE A 102 17.13 4.52 9.98
CA ILE A 102 15.78 3.96 9.68
C ILE A 102 14.73 4.47 10.68
N ALA A 103 15.07 4.59 11.96
CA ALA A 103 14.11 5.09 12.95
C ALA A 103 13.78 6.58 12.69
N HIS A 104 14.77 7.37 12.29
CA HIS A 104 14.58 8.77 11.92
C HIS A 104 13.71 8.93 10.69
N GLU A 105 13.90 8.09 9.67
CA GLU A 105 13.08 8.10 8.44
C GLU A 105 11.61 7.82 8.76
N ILE A 106 11.31 6.84 9.61
CA ILE A 106 9.92 6.51 10.00
C ILE A 106 9.25 7.67 10.75
N ILE A 107 9.98 8.31 11.68
CA ILE A 107 9.44 9.42 12.49
C ILE A 107 9.22 10.66 11.62
N SER A 108 10.13 10.89 10.68
CA SER A 108 10.14 12.08 9.83
C SER A 108 9.41 11.88 8.50
N GLU A 109 8.67 10.78 8.33
CA GLU A 109 7.88 10.49 7.13
C GLU A 109 6.91 11.66 6.87
N ASN A 110 7.02 12.24 5.68
CA ASN A 110 6.27 13.41 5.26
C ASN A 110 5.17 13.08 4.25
N ARG A 111 5.26 11.91 3.61
CA ARG A 111 4.26 11.43 2.65
C ARG A 111 2.99 11.05 3.41
N CYS A 112 1.92 11.79 3.19
CA CYS A 112 0.66 11.68 3.92
C CYS A 112 0.14 10.24 4.03
N LEU A 113 -0.01 9.55 2.89
CA LEU A 113 -0.61 8.21 2.86
C LEU A 113 0.32 7.14 3.46
N HIS A 114 1.64 7.30 3.32
CA HIS A 114 2.62 6.42 3.95
C HIS A 114 2.68 6.60 5.46
N TYR A 115 2.59 7.84 5.93
CA TYR A 115 2.54 8.12 7.36
C TYR A 115 1.28 7.52 8.00
N LEU A 116 0.11 7.71 7.37
CA LEU A 116 -1.16 7.13 7.83
C LEU A 116 -1.14 5.60 7.84
N SER A 117 -0.63 4.96 6.79
CA SER A 117 -0.51 3.50 6.76
C SER A 117 0.50 2.98 7.79
N GLY A 118 1.57 3.73 8.04
CA GLY A 118 2.55 3.44 9.10
C GLY A 118 1.93 3.53 10.49
N CYS A 119 1.07 4.53 10.74
CA CYS A 119 0.30 4.64 11.99
C CYS A 119 -0.63 3.45 12.17
N TYR A 120 -1.40 3.09 11.14
CA TYR A 120 -2.29 1.94 11.17
C TYR A 120 -1.54 0.63 11.51
N GLN A 121 -0.39 0.40 10.87
CA GLN A 121 0.43 -0.78 11.17
C GLN A 121 0.99 -0.78 12.59
N ARG A 122 1.43 0.37 13.12
CA ARG A 122 1.92 0.49 14.51
C ARG A 122 0.81 0.25 15.54
N LEU A 123 -0.41 0.70 15.24
CA LEU A 123 -1.59 0.41 16.04
C LEU A 123 -1.87 -1.10 16.08
N LEU A 124 -1.94 -1.76 14.93
CA LEU A 124 -2.27 -3.18 14.84
C LEU A 124 -1.22 -4.10 15.47
N ARG A 125 0.07 -3.72 15.41
CA ARG A 125 1.14 -4.45 16.13
C ARG A 125 0.96 -4.42 17.65
N GLN A 126 0.13 -3.52 18.17
CA GLN A 126 -0.18 -3.34 19.59
C GLN A 126 -1.68 -3.46 19.87
N ARG A 127 -2.43 -4.19 19.02
CA ARG A 127 -3.90 -4.28 19.08
C ARG A 127 -4.42 -4.65 20.48
N ASP A 128 -3.73 -5.55 21.18
CA ASP A 128 -4.14 -6.02 22.51
C ASP A 128 -4.05 -4.89 23.55
N HIS A 129 -3.09 -3.98 23.42
CA HIS A 129 -2.94 -2.80 24.28
C HIS A 129 -4.06 -1.78 24.02
N PHE A 130 -4.42 -1.60 22.74
CA PHE A 130 -5.40 -0.59 22.31
C PHE A 130 -6.82 -1.13 22.12
N GLN A 131 -7.11 -2.35 22.57
CA GLN A 131 -8.34 -3.09 22.24
C GLN A 131 -9.64 -2.30 22.53
N LEU A 132 -9.65 -1.44 23.56
CA LEU A 132 -10.82 -0.64 23.94
C LEU A 132 -11.13 0.52 22.99
N ILE A 133 -10.15 1.01 22.25
CA ILE A 133 -10.27 2.18 21.35
C ILE A 133 -9.84 1.83 19.92
N LEU A 134 -9.59 0.55 19.64
CA LEU A 134 -8.95 0.09 18.40
C LEU A 134 -9.73 0.51 17.17
N ASP A 135 -11.01 0.14 17.11
CA ASP A 135 -11.90 0.42 15.96
C ASP A 135 -12.04 1.93 15.72
N ASP A 136 -12.10 2.72 16.81
CA ASP A 136 -12.21 4.17 16.75
C ASP A 136 -10.98 4.83 16.13
N ILE A 137 -9.78 4.37 16.50
CA ILE A 137 -8.52 4.89 15.98
C ILE A 137 -8.23 4.34 14.58
N GLN A 138 -8.58 3.08 14.29
CA GLN A 138 -8.51 2.55 12.92
C GLN A 138 -9.35 3.42 11.99
N LYS A 139 -10.62 3.65 12.35
CA LYS A 139 -11.51 4.50 11.58
C LYS A 139 -10.94 5.91 11.37
N LEU A 140 -10.30 6.47 12.39
CA LEU A 140 -9.64 7.79 12.28
C LEU A 140 -8.60 7.83 11.15
N PHE A 141 -7.73 6.81 11.03
CA PHE A 141 -6.74 6.74 9.96
C PHE A 141 -7.36 6.54 8.57
N ILE A 142 -8.42 5.74 8.49
CA ILE A 142 -9.17 5.53 7.24
C ILE A 142 -9.85 6.83 6.79
N ASP A 143 -10.52 7.53 7.72
CA ASP A 143 -11.23 8.78 7.44
C ASP A 143 -10.24 9.90 7.01
N HIS A 144 -9.03 9.95 7.59
CA HIS A 144 -7.97 10.87 7.15
C HIS A 144 -7.43 10.54 5.77
N SER A 145 -7.28 9.25 5.45
CA SER A 145 -6.85 8.81 4.12
C SER A 145 -7.87 9.17 3.06
N LYS A 146 -9.15 8.96 3.36
CA LYS A 146 -10.27 9.39 2.53
C LYS A 146 -10.23 10.90 2.33
N THR A 147 -10.06 11.67 3.40
CA THR A 147 -9.97 13.14 3.36
C THR A 147 -8.80 13.61 2.50
N ALA A 148 -7.62 13.00 2.63
CA ALA A 148 -6.47 13.33 1.79
C ALA A 148 -6.75 13.11 0.29
N ILE A 149 -7.43 12.02 -0.04
CA ILE A 149 -7.77 11.68 -1.43
C ILE A 149 -8.89 12.58 -1.98
N THR A 150 -9.90 12.92 -1.19
CA THR A 150 -11.03 13.75 -1.63
C THR A 150 -10.74 15.25 -1.58
N LEU A 151 -9.79 15.69 -0.76
CA LEU A 151 -9.35 17.08 -0.63
C LEU A 151 -7.83 17.20 -0.88
N PRO A 152 -7.34 16.86 -2.09
CA PRO A 152 -5.90 16.83 -2.38
C PRO A 152 -5.22 18.20 -2.23
N SER A 153 -5.96 19.31 -2.36
CA SER A 153 -5.44 20.67 -2.16
C SER A 153 -5.06 21.00 -0.72
N MET A 154 -5.35 20.12 0.25
CA MET A 154 -4.85 20.25 1.62
C MET A 154 -3.41 19.74 1.76
N TYR A 155 -2.91 19.04 0.75
CA TYR A 155 -1.62 18.35 0.72
C TYR A 155 -0.83 18.77 -0.52
N ASP A 156 -0.73 20.09 -0.71
CA ASP A 156 0.04 20.68 -1.79
C ASP A 156 1.48 20.13 -1.81
N ASP A 157 2.07 20.05 -3.00
CA ASP A 157 3.37 19.43 -3.27
C ASP A 157 3.47 17.90 -3.08
N GLN A 158 2.38 17.21 -2.70
CA GLN A 158 2.35 15.74 -2.63
C GLN A 158 1.66 15.09 -3.83
N ASP A 159 2.30 14.07 -4.40
CA ASP A 159 1.65 13.19 -5.38
C ASP A 159 0.97 11.99 -4.69
N LEU A 160 -0.27 12.21 -4.26
CA LEU A 160 -1.06 11.19 -3.58
C LEU A 160 -1.35 9.96 -4.44
N SER A 161 -1.47 10.13 -5.77
CA SER A 161 -1.66 9.00 -6.69
C SER A 161 -0.41 8.12 -6.77
N LYS A 162 0.77 8.73 -6.78
CA LYS A 162 2.04 8.01 -6.72
C LYS A 162 2.21 7.31 -5.37
N GLN A 163 1.92 7.99 -4.26
CA GLN A 163 1.98 7.36 -2.94
C GLN A 163 1.03 6.16 -2.85
N TRP A 164 -0.17 6.26 -3.42
CA TRP A 164 -1.14 5.17 -3.38
C TRP A 164 -0.68 3.93 -4.15
N ILE A 165 -0.08 4.09 -5.34
CA ILE A 165 0.46 2.94 -6.08
C ILE A 165 1.69 2.32 -5.40
N GLU A 166 2.55 3.13 -4.75
CA GLU A 166 3.67 2.63 -3.94
C GLU A 166 3.14 1.70 -2.82
N LEU A 167 2.13 2.16 -2.07
CA LEU A 167 1.50 1.35 -1.02
C LEU A 167 0.82 0.07 -1.55
N LEU A 168 0.16 0.14 -2.70
CA LEU A 168 -0.44 -1.03 -3.36
C LEU A 168 0.62 -2.07 -3.78
N ILE A 169 1.79 -1.63 -4.24
CA ILE A 169 2.88 -2.55 -4.58
C ILE A 169 3.45 -3.18 -3.31
N GLU A 170 3.70 -2.38 -2.27
CA GLU A 170 4.22 -2.83 -0.98
C GLU A 170 3.27 -3.80 -0.27
N SER A 171 1.95 -3.67 -0.48
CA SER A 171 0.96 -4.54 0.17
C SER A 171 0.96 -5.98 -0.33
N ASN A 172 1.56 -6.26 -1.49
CA ASN A 172 1.68 -7.63 -2.00
C ASN A 172 2.33 -8.59 -0.98
N ASP A 173 3.29 -8.09 -0.21
CA ASP A 173 4.04 -8.86 0.79
C ASP A 173 3.77 -8.41 2.24
N ASN A 174 2.82 -7.49 2.45
CA ASN A 174 2.50 -6.92 3.76
C ASN A 174 1.00 -7.00 4.06
N ALA A 175 0.62 -8.03 4.83
CA ALA A 175 -0.78 -8.30 5.16
C ALA A 175 -1.48 -7.15 5.92
N LEU A 176 -0.79 -6.46 6.83
CA LEU A 176 -1.37 -5.34 7.58
C LEU A 176 -1.61 -4.14 6.66
N LEU A 177 -0.73 -3.91 5.69
CA LEU A 177 -0.90 -2.86 4.70
C LEU A 177 -2.02 -3.22 3.70
N CYS A 178 -2.12 -4.49 3.30
CA CYS A 178 -3.22 -4.98 2.48
C CYS A 178 -4.58 -4.74 3.16
N GLU A 179 -4.69 -5.07 4.45
CA GLU A 179 -5.89 -4.83 5.26
C GLU A 179 -6.26 -3.33 5.31
N TYR A 180 -5.26 -2.47 5.55
CA TYR A 180 -5.46 -1.02 5.52
C TYR A 180 -5.99 -0.53 4.16
N ILE A 181 -5.39 -0.99 3.06
CA ILE A 181 -5.82 -0.64 1.70
C ILE A 181 -7.26 -1.12 1.44
N ASP A 182 -7.62 -2.32 1.90
CA ASP A 182 -8.99 -2.83 1.77
C ASP A 182 -10.00 -1.91 2.46
N PHE A 183 -9.71 -1.50 3.70
CA PHE A 183 -10.58 -0.58 4.43
C PHE A 183 -10.69 0.79 3.77
N VAL A 184 -9.58 1.38 3.33
CA VAL A 184 -9.60 2.66 2.62
C VAL A 184 -10.38 2.53 1.32
N ASN A 185 -10.18 1.47 0.54
CA ASN A 185 -10.90 1.26 -0.71
C ASN A 185 -12.39 1.06 -0.50
N ASN A 186 -12.80 0.31 0.52
CA ASN A 186 -14.20 0.16 0.86
C ASN A 186 -14.85 1.52 1.18
N GLU A 187 -14.16 2.40 1.91
CA GLU A 187 -14.64 3.73 2.25
C GLU A 187 -14.63 4.73 1.08
N LEU A 188 -13.65 4.65 0.19
CA LEU A 188 -13.57 5.48 -1.02
C LEU A 188 -14.63 5.07 -2.05
N LEU A 189 -14.75 3.77 -2.31
CA LEU A 189 -15.52 3.25 -3.42
C LEU A 189 -17.01 3.10 -3.08
N SER A 190 -17.38 3.15 -1.79
CA SER A 190 -18.78 3.30 -1.36
C SER A 190 -19.40 4.63 -1.80
N SER A 191 -18.58 5.65 -2.03
CA SER A 191 -18.98 7.02 -2.36
C SER A 191 -18.02 7.63 -3.39
N MET A 192 -17.99 7.05 -4.59
CA MET A 192 -17.10 7.46 -5.67
C MET A 192 -17.32 8.94 -6.05
N THR A 193 -16.27 9.76 -5.96
CA THR A 193 -16.24 11.17 -6.40
C THR A 193 -15.31 11.38 -7.60
N THR A 194 -15.30 12.58 -8.15
CA THR A 194 -14.40 12.99 -9.24
C THR A 194 -12.92 12.87 -8.87
N GLU A 195 -12.58 13.17 -7.62
CA GLU A 195 -11.21 13.12 -7.09
C GLU A 195 -10.74 11.67 -6.94
N ILE A 196 -11.61 10.79 -6.44
CA ILE A 196 -11.33 9.35 -6.33
C ILE A 196 -11.17 8.73 -7.73
N GLU A 197 -12.04 9.08 -8.67
CA GLU A 197 -11.89 8.65 -10.06
C GLU A 197 -10.56 9.14 -10.67
N SER A 198 -10.18 10.39 -10.40
CA SER A 198 -8.91 10.99 -10.84
C SER A 198 -7.69 10.28 -10.23
N LEU A 199 -7.72 9.95 -8.94
CA LEU A 199 -6.70 9.17 -8.25
C LEU A 199 -6.45 7.85 -8.99
N TYR A 200 -7.51 7.06 -9.20
CA TYR A 200 -7.37 5.75 -9.84
C TYR A 200 -6.95 5.85 -11.31
N LYS A 201 -7.41 6.86 -12.06
CA LYS A 201 -6.92 7.12 -13.42
C LYS A 201 -5.41 7.34 -13.45
N LYS A 202 -4.87 8.15 -12.53
CA LYS A 202 -3.43 8.40 -12.41
C LYS A 202 -2.67 7.15 -11.96
N VAL A 203 -3.19 6.40 -11.00
CA VAL A 203 -2.64 5.10 -10.55
C VAL A 203 -2.51 4.14 -11.73
N PHE A 204 -3.59 3.93 -12.50
CA PHE A 204 -3.56 3.07 -13.67
C PHE A 204 -2.62 3.60 -14.77
N HIS A 205 -2.48 4.92 -14.90
CA HIS A 205 -1.50 5.51 -15.80
C HIS A 205 -0.05 5.24 -15.36
N TYR A 206 0.25 5.38 -14.07
CA TYR A 206 1.56 5.04 -13.50
C TYR A 206 1.90 3.57 -13.74
N MET A 207 0.94 2.67 -13.48
CA MET A 207 1.11 1.24 -13.77
C MET A 207 1.40 1.00 -15.25
N TYR A 208 0.61 1.60 -16.16
CA TYR A 208 0.84 1.45 -17.61
C TYR A 208 2.25 1.90 -18.02
N LYS A 209 2.70 3.06 -17.52
CA LYS A 209 4.05 3.60 -17.81
C LYS A 209 5.15 2.71 -17.25
N ALA A 210 4.96 2.15 -16.07
CA ALA A 210 5.92 1.24 -15.45
C ALA A 210 5.95 -0.14 -16.12
N ILE A 211 4.81 -0.66 -16.57
CA ILE A 211 4.70 -1.97 -17.22
C ILE A 211 5.26 -1.97 -18.64
N GLN A 212 5.11 -0.87 -19.38
CA GLN A 212 5.53 -0.74 -20.78
C GLN A 212 6.96 -1.26 -21.05
N PRO A 213 8.00 -0.82 -20.32
CA PRO A 213 9.38 -1.25 -20.56
C PRO A 213 9.73 -2.64 -20.00
N LEU A 214 8.85 -3.27 -19.21
CA LEU A 214 9.17 -4.54 -18.53
C LEU A 214 8.98 -5.74 -19.46
N ASP A 215 9.82 -6.77 -19.29
CA ASP A 215 9.62 -8.07 -19.91
C ASP A 215 8.69 -8.97 -19.07
N TYR A 216 8.11 -10.00 -19.70
CA TYR A 216 7.19 -10.95 -19.05
C TYR A 216 7.82 -11.75 -17.90
N PHE A 217 9.14 -11.85 -17.87
CA PHE A 217 9.89 -12.58 -16.83
C PHE A 217 10.34 -11.67 -15.67
N SER A 218 10.02 -10.38 -15.69
CA SER A 218 10.31 -9.48 -14.58
C SER A 218 9.40 -9.76 -13.39
N ASN A 219 9.94 -9.78 -12.16
CA ASN A 219 9.11 -9.84 -10.96
C ASN A 219 8.21 -8.60 -10.84
N ASP A 220 8.68 -7.44 -11.31
CA ASP A 220 7.91 -6.20 -11.23
C ASP A 220 6.59 -6.30 -12.01
N VAL A 221 6.59 -6.93 -13.20
CA VAL A 221 5.34 -7.09 -13.96
C VAL A 221 4.36 -8.01 -13.23
N ILE A 222 4.87 -9.03 -12.53
CA ILE A 222 4.05 -9.91 -11.69
C ILE A 222 3.45 -9.12 -10.52
N SER A 223 4.24 -8.28 -9.85
CA SER A 223 3.75 -7.40 -8.78
C SER A 223 2.62 -6.48 -9.26
N TYR A 224 2.74 -5.89 -10.45
CA TYR A 224 1.66 -5.08 -11.04
C TYR A 224 0.41 -5.91 -11.39
N ILE A 225 0.57 -7.15 -11.87
CA ILE A 225 -0.57 -8.05 -12.10
C ILE A 225 -1.26 -8.40 -10.77
N SER A 226 -0.50 -8.62 -9.69
CA SER A 226 -1.04 -8.85 -8.35
C SER A 226 -1.83 -7.64 -7.84
N VAL A 227 -1.30 -6.42 -8.01
CA VAL A 227 -2.02 -5.18 -7.69
C VAL A 227 -3.32 -5.07 -8.48
N LEU A 228 -3.30 -5.32 -9.79
CA LEU A 228 -4.54 -5.31 -10.59
C LEU A 228 -5.52 -6.36 -10.10
N THR A 229 -5.04 -7.55 -9.76
CA THR A 229 -5.88 -8.65 -9.28
C THR A 229 -6.55 -8.29 -7.95
N HIS A 230 -5.82 -7.64 -7.05
CA HIS A 230 -6.34 -7.12 -5.80
C HIS A 230 -7.39 -6.03 -6.01
N LEU A 231 -7.06 -4.99 -6.79
CA LEU A 231 -8.01 -3.91 -7.12
C LEU A 231 -9.26 -4.42 -7.87
N SER A 232 -9.16 -5.56 -8.54
CA SER A 232 -10.29 -6.17 -9.24
C SER A 232 -11.35 -6.74 -8.32
N GLN A 233 -11.14 -6.78 -7.00
CA GLN A 233 -12.19 -7.16 -6.04
C GLN A 233 -13.35 -6.15 -6.04
N TRP A 234 -13.09 -4.89 -6.39
CA TRP A 234 -14.13 -3.87 -6.52
C TRP A 234 -14.60 -3.72 -7.97
N ALA A 235 -15.87 -4.04 -8.23
CA ALA A 235 -16.46 -4.01 -9.56
C ALA A 235 -16.31 -2.66 -10.28
N ILE A 236 -16.38 -1.54 -9.53
CA ILE A 236 -16.21 -0.19 -10.08
C ILE A 236 -14.81 0.03 -10.66
N LEU A 237 -13.77 -0.51 -10.02
CA LEU A 237 -12.39 -0.42 -10.51
C LEU A 237 -12.18 -1.28 -11.74
N VAL A 238 -12.79 -2.47 -11.80
CA VAL A 238 -12.81 -3.31 -13.01
C VAL A 238 -13.41 -2.55 -14.19
N GLN A 239 -14.55 -1.88 -14.00
CA GLN A 239 -15.17 -1.04 -15.03
C GLN A 239 -14.24 0.11 -15.46
N MET A 240 -13.55 0.75 -14.53
CA MET A 240 -12.57 1.80 -14.85
C MET A 240 -11.40 1.26 -15.67
N ILE A 241 -10.84 0.11 -15.29
CA ILE A 241 -9.74 -0.56 -16.01
C ILE A 241 -10.15 -0.85 -17.46
N PHE A 242 -11.35 -1.39 -17.68
CA PHE A 242 -11.86 -1.65 -19.04
C PHE A 242 -12.10 -0.35 -19.82
N ARG A 243 -12.69 0.68 -19.21
CA ARG A 243 -12.89 1.98 -19.86
C ARG A 243 -11.59 2.64 -20.28
N LEU A 244 -10.54 2.53 -19.45
CA LEU A 244 -9.20 3.02 -19.75
C LEU A 244 -8.47 2.14 -20.77
N SER A 245 -8.89 0.89 -20.95
CA SER A 245 -8.33 -0.02 -21.97
C SER A 245 -8.90 0.19 -23.37
N HIS A 246 -9.70 1.24 -23.56
CA HIS A 246 -10.12 1.68 -24.88
C HIS A 246 -9.08 2.67 -25.44
N PRO A 247 -8.54 2.45 -26.66
CA PRO A 247 -7.47 3.29 -27.23
C PRO A 247 -7.79 4.79 -27.32
N LYS A 248 -9.07 5.16 -27.41
CA LYS A 248 -9.54 6.55 -27.45
C LYS A 248 -9.35 7.30 -26.12
N THR A 249 -9.21 6.57 -25.01
CA THR A 249 -9.20 7.15 -23.65
C THR A 249 -7.80 7.55 -23.17
N LEU A 250 -6.74 6.98 -23.75
CA LEU A 250 -5.34 7.22 -23.38
C LEU A 250 -4.57 8.10 -24.37
N SER A 251 -5.17 8.45 -25.51
CA SER A 251 -4.47 9.20 -26.55
C SER A 251 -4.44 10.70 -26.23
N ASN A 252 -3.37 11.16 -25.59
CA ASN A 252 -2.92 12.55 -25.64
C ASN A 252 -2.35 12.92 -27.03
N ARG A 253 -2.66 12.13 -28.08
CA ARG A 253 -2.18 12.37 -29.45
C ARG A 253 -3.06 13.42 -30.11
N SER A 254 -2.41 14.44 -30.69
CA SER A 254 -3.08 15.53 -31.42
C SER A 254 -4.17 15.02 -32.37
N SER A 255 -5.26 15.76 -32.39
CA SER A 255 -6.57 15.49 -33.00
C SER A 255 -6.60 15.16 -34.50
N ARG A 256 -5.46 15.22 -35.22
CA ARG A 256 -5.38 14.81 -36.64
C ARG A 256 -4.96 13.34 -36.84
N ASP A 257 -4.25 12.73 -35.89
CA ASP A 257 -3.81 11.32 -36.00
C ASP A 257 -4.70 10.33 -35.23
N ALA A 258 -5.46 10.82 -34.24
CA ALA A 258 -6.31 10.01 -33.38
C ALA A 258 -7.46 9.30 -34.14
N HIS A 259 -7.90 9.88 -35.27
CA HIS A 259 -9.00 9.33 -36.07
C HIS A 259 -8.60 8.13 -36.94
N ILE A 260 -7.30 8.00 -37.27
CA ILE A 260 -6.77 6.90 -38.10
C ILE A 260 -6.21 5.77 -37.23
N SER A 261 -5.68 6.08 -36.03
CA SER A 261 -5.08 5.07 -35.15
C SER A 261 -6.08 4.37 -34.22
N SER A 262 -7.23 4.98 -33.88
CA SER A 262 -8.20 4.43 -32.91
C SER A 262 -8.99 3.21 -33.39
N THR A 263 -8.91 2.87 -34.68
CA THR A 263 -9.47 1.65 -35.30
C THR A 263 -8.41 0.59 -35.60
N SER A 264 -7.14 0.85 -35.30
CA SER A 264 -6.08 -0.15 -35.50
C SER A 264 -5.97 -1.08 -34.30
N GLY A 265 -5.94 -2.40 -34.54
CA GLY A 265 -5.74 -3.40 -33.48
C GLY A 265 -4.45 -3.17 -32.67
N ARG A 266 -3.45 -2.52 -33.27
CA ARG A 266 -2.20 -2.13 -32.62
C ARG A 266 -2.41 -1.13 -31.48
N ALA A 267 -3.37 -0.21 -31.61
CA ALA A 267 -3.61 0.80 -30.58
C ALA A 267 -4.12 0.19 -29.26
N PHE A 268 -4.68 -1.02 -29.28
CA PHE A 268 -5.04 -1.74 -28.07
C PHE A 268 -3.81 -2.20 -27.28
N GLN A 269 -2.67 -2.46 -27.93
CA GLN A 269 -1.42 -2.82 -27.24
C GLN A 269 -0.88 -1.66 -26.39
N ASP A 270 -1.20 -0.43 -26.76
CA ASP A 270 -0.81 0.79 -26.05
C ASP A 270 -1.78 1.18 -24.91
N THR A 271 -2.40 0.18 -24.28
CA THR A 271 -3.29 0.35 -23.12
C THR A 271 -2.76 -0.43 -21.92
N LEU A 272 -3.30 -0.20 -20.72
CA LEU A 272 -2.87 -0.93 -19.52
C LEU A 272 -3.01 -2.47 -19.71
N ILE A 273 -4.22 -2.95 -20.04
CA ILE A 273 -4.43 -4.39 -20.28
C ILE A 273 -3.66 -4.86 -21.52
N GLY A 274 -3.65 -4.08 -22.59
CA GLY A 274 -2.94 -4.47 -23.81
C GLY A 274 -1.43 -4.58 -23.64
N SER A 275 -0.82 -3.73 -22.80
CA SER A 275 0.60 -3.76 -22.49
C SER A 275 1.01 -5.03 -21.72
N LEU A 276 0.06 -5.64 -21.00
CA LEU A 276 0.22 -6.95 -20.37
C LEU A 276 0.01 -8.07 -21.39
N LEU A 277 -1.08 -8.04 -22.15
CA LEU A 277 -1.40 -9.10 -23.12
C LEU A 277 -0.41 -9.19 -24.28
N SER A 278 0.29 -8.10 -24.60
CA SER A 278 1.27 -8.05 -25.69
C SER A 278 2.65 -8.60 -25.32
N LYS A 279 2.92 -8.88 -24.04
CA LYS A 279 4.21 -9.44 -23.62
C LYS A 279 4.32 -10.90 -24.06
N SER A 280 5.44 -11.23 -24.70
CA SER A 280 5.70 -12.55 -25.27
C SER A 280 7.18 -12.89 -25.21
N CYS A 281 7.50 -14.17 -25.35
CA CYS A 281 8.86 -14.66 -25.59
C CYS A 281 9.32 -14.45 -27.04
N LEU A 282 8.41 -14.03 -27.92
CA LEU A 282 8.71 -13.70 -29.30
C LEU A 282 9.15 -12.24 -29.44
N PRO A 283 10.08 -11.93 -30.37
CA PRO A 283 10.50 -10.56 -30.63
C PRO A 283 9.31 -9.69 -31.06
N SER A 284 9.14 -8.55 -30.40
CA SER A 284 8.08 -7.58 -30.75
C SER A 284 8.32 -6.87 -32.08
N ILE A 285 9.55 -6.94 -32.62
CA ILE A 285 9.94 -6.33 -33.90
C ILE A 285 10.49 -7.42 -34.82
N PRO A 286 9.89 -7.63 -36.01
CA PRO A 286 10.41 -8.56 -37.00
C PRO A 286 11.89 -8.29 -37.32
N GLY A 287 12.71 -9.33 -37.30
CA GLY A 287 14.14 -9.24 -37.64
C GLY A 287 15.08 -8.87 -36.48
N LYS A 288 14.58 -8.59 -35.28
CA LYS A 288 15.45 -8.51 -34.09
C LYS A 288 15.91 -9.90 -33.65
N PRO A 289 17.14 -10.03 -33.12
CA PRO A 289 17.62 -11.29 -32.59
C PRO A 289 16.70 -11.78 -31.46
N PHE A 290 16.47 -13.09 -31.43
CA PHE A 290 15.77 -13.73 -30.32
C PHE A 290 16.60 -13.53 -29.05
N LEU A 291 15.97 -13.04 -27.97
CA LEU A 291 16.63 -12.81 -26.68
C LEU A 291 17.31 -14.08 -26.15
N PHE A 292 16.71 -15.24 -26.42
CA PHE A 292 17.13 -16.53 -25.87
C PHE A 292 17.97 -17.37 -26.83
N PHE A 293 17.80 -17.23 -28.15
CA PHE A 293 18.47 -18.07 -29.13
C PHE A 293 19.55 -17.29 -29.91
N ASN A 294 20.80 -17.46 -29.50
CA ASN A 294 21.96 -16.97 -30.25
C ASN A 294 22.53 -18.08 -31.15
N LYS A 295 22.31 -17.96 -32.47
CA LYS A 295 22.76 -18.93 -33.48
C LYS A 295 22.34 -20.38 -33.15
N PRO A 296 21.03 -20.70 -33.18
CA PRO A 296 20.49 -21.99 -32.75
C PRO A 296 21.10 -23.20 -33.48
N LYS A 297 21.63 -23.02 -34.70
CA LYS A 297 22.33 -24.06 -35.45
C LYS A 297 23.67 -24.51 -34.84
N LEU A 298 24.24 -23.72 -33.92
CA LEU A 298 25.53 -23.98 -33.26
C LEU A 298 25.37 -24.43 -31.80
N MET A 299 24.13 -24.46 -31.28
CA MET A 299 23.84 -24.84 -29.90
C MET A 299 23.75 -26.37 -29.78
N SER A 300 24.22 -26.93 -28.67
CA SER A 300 24.02 -28.35 -28.39
C SER A 300 22.55 -28.63 -28.01
N GLU A 301 22.09 -29.88 -28.15
CA GLU A 301 20.73 -30.27 -27.74
C GLU A 301 20.43 -29.92 -26.27
N ARG A 302 21.42 -30.08 -25.38
CA ARG A 302 21.29 -29.68 -23.97
C ARG A 302 21.14 -28.18 -23.79
N ASP A 303 21.89 -27.38 -24.55
CA ASP A 303 21.79 -25.91 -24.46
C ASP A 303 20.44 -25.41 -24.98
N ILE A 304 19.90 -26.07 -26.01
CA ILE A 304 18.55 -25.79 -26.53
C ILE A 304 17.49 -26.12 -25.46
N GLU A 305 17.62 -27.26 -24.79
CA GLU A 305 16.69 -27.66 -23.73
C GLU A 305 16.71 -26.70 -22.55
N ILE A 306 17.91 -26.35 -22.04
CA ILE A 306 18.07 -25.39 -20.94
C ILE A 306 17.45 -24.04 -21.33
N THR A 307 17.77 -23.54 -22.53
CA THR A 307 17.24 -22.27 -23.04
C THR A 307 15.72 -22.29 -23.15
N ALA A 308 15.15 -23.40 -23.64
CA ALA A 308 13.71 -23.58 -23.70
C ALA A 308 13.09 -23.55 -22.29
N THR A 309 13.67 -24.25 -21.31
CA THR A 309 13.18 -24.21 -19.93
C THR A 309 13.23 -22.81 -19.32
N THR A 310 14.32 -22.07 -19.52
CA THR A 310 14.49 -20.68 -19.06
C THR A 310 13.48 -19.73 -19.69
N MET A 311 13.01 -20.02 -20.91
CA MET A 311 11.96 -19.24 -21.58
C MET A 311 10.55 -19.63 -21.12
N TRP A 312 10.27 -20.94 -21.03
CA TRP A 312 8.92 -21.46 -20.79
C TRP A 312 8.48 -21.34 -19.34
N GLN A 313 9.36 -21.51 -18.37
CA GLN A 313 8.97 -21.43 -16.95
C GLN A 313 8.45 -20.04 -16.57
N PRO A 314 9.19 -18.93 -16.83
CA PRO A 314 8.67 -17.59 -16.54
C PRO A 314 7.43 -17.25 -17.36
N MET A 315 7.33 -17.72 -18.61
CA MET A 315 6.14 -17.53 -19.43
C MET A 315 4.91 -18.20 -18.81
N LYS A 316 5.07 -19.43 -18.31
CA LYS A 316 3.98 -20.14 -17.62
C LYS A 316 3.55 -19.39 -16.36
N THR A 317 4.51 -18.98 -15.52
CA THR A 317 4.22 -18.17 -14.33
C THR A 317 3.47 -16.89 -14.69
N TYR A 318 3.92 -16.18 -15.73
CA TYR A 318 3.27 -14.97 -16.23
C TYR A 318 1.83 -15.23 -16.68
N GLN A 319 1.61 -16.29 -17.47
CA GLN A 319 0.28 -16.70 -17.94
C GLN A 319 -0.64 -17.12 -16.79
N ASP A 320 -0.12 -17.80 -15.77
CA ASP A 320 -0.90 -18.20 -14.60
C ASP A 320 -1.42 -16.97 -13.84
N HIS A 321 -0.58 -15.94 -13.64
CA HIS A 321 -0.99 -14.68 -13.01
C HIS A 321 -1.99 -13.90 -13.86
N LEU A 322 -1.78 -13.81 -15.19
CA LEU A 322 -2.76 -13.22 -16.09
C LEU A 322 -4.09 -13.98 -16.06
N SER A 323 -4.06 -15.31 -16.12
CA SER A 323 -5.26 -16.14 -16.04
C SER A 323 -6.04 -15.86 -14.75
N GLN A 324 -5.32 -15.72 -13.62
CA GLN A 324 -5.93 -15.39 -12.35
C GLN A 324 -6.58 -13.99 -12.37
N LEU A 325 -5.88 -12.97 -12.89
CA LEU A 325 -6.45 -11.63 -13.08
C LEU A 325 -7.75 -11.67 -13.88
N PHE A 326 -7.75 -12.34 -15.04
CA PHE A 326 -8.94 -12.44 -15.89
C PHE A 326 -10.08 -13.23 -15.25
N LYS A 327 -9.77 -14.28 -14.46
CA LYS A 327 -10.79 -14.97 -13.65
C LYS A 327 -11.44 -14.02 -12.65
N VAL A 328 -10.67 -13.15 -11.98
CA VAL A 328 -11.22 -12.16 -11.06
C VAL A 328 -12.04 -11.11 -11.81
N PHE A 329 -11.57 -10.60 -12.95
CA PHE A 329 -12.36 -9.69 -13.79
C PHE A 329 -13.73 -10.28 -14.14
N VAL A 330 -13.77 -11.54 -14.58
CA VAL A 330 -15.04 -12.21 -14.93
C VAL A 330 -15.95 -12.38 -13.71
N LYS A 331 -15.39 -12.70 -12.53
CA LYS A 331 -16.16 -12.89 -11.29
C LYS A 331 -16.71 -11.60 -10.69
N SER A 332 -15.89 -10.56 -10.62
CA SER A 332 -16.25 -9.25 -10.06
C SER A 332 -17.22 -8.49 -10.96
N SER A 333 -17.29 -8.90 -12.21
CA SER A 333 -18.25 -8.40 -13.15
C SER A 333 -19.52 -9.29 -13.13
N ASP A 334 -20.65 -8.69 -12.76
CA ASP A 334 -21.91 -9.04 -13.44
C ASP A 334 -21.89 -8.49 -14.90
N ALA A 335 -20.74 -8.00 -15.38
CA ALA A 335 -20.49 -7.47 -16.71
C ALA A 335 -20.26 -8.54 -17.78
N ARG A 336 -21.10 -9.58 -17.77
CA ARG A 336 -21.40 -10.35 -19.00
C ARG A 336 -21.83 -9.41 -20.15
N HIS A 337 -22.29 -8.20 -19.83
CA HIS A 337 -22.72 -7.20 -20.80
C HIS A 337 -21.62 -6.25 -21.32
N ASN A 338 -20.48 -6.06 -20.63
CA ASN A 338 -19.40 -5.17 -21.13
C ASN A 338 -18.28 -5.92 -21.86
N VAL A 339 -18.25 -7.27 -21.77
CA VAL A 339 -17.44 -8.13 -22.67
C VAL A 339 -18.16 -8.37 -24.00
N LYS A 340 -19.44 -7.98 -24.10
CA LYS A 340 -20.06 -7.79 -25.41
C LYS A 340 -19.51 -6.49 -25.98
N LEU A 341 -18.46 -6.63 -26.77
CA LEU A 341 -17.98 -5.68 -27.77
C LEU A 341 -19.13 -4.79 -28.27
N SER A 342 -19.12 -3.51 -27.91
CA SER A 342 -19.91 -2.46 -28.54
C SER A 342 -19.21 -1.96 -29.80
#